data_AF-A0A897NNA9-F1
#
_entry.id   AF-A0A897NNA9-F1
#
_cell.length_a   1.000
_cell.length_b   1.000
_cell.length_c   1.000
_cell.angle_alpha   90.00
_cell.angle_beta   90.00
_cell.angle_gamma   90.00
#
_symmetry.space_group_name_H-M   'P 1'
#
loop_
_entity.id
_entity.type
_entity.pdbx_description
1 polymer ?
#
loop_
_entity_poly.entity_id
_entity_poly.type
_entity_poly.pdbx_seq_one_letter_code
_entity_poly.pdbx_strand_id
1 'polypeptide(L)'
;MNEDKAEIDLIEPPTVVSEVDKDKFLFYLAGQVPVAVSQFAEDCTESEPEVKNTLSSRFQNEIKLDHTGFLTLTDAARSNILSFANPLISDAVAAQKRGKSIVEDGDYKDAIEHYRHAESLFSEAESRLGAVGDVPEKLTRRLESVRDTHDSIQKKAVNDVLTHRKFVGEQHEEKGDDAMHNNEFAEAVDEFEDAVDAFKEAKAAVEKYHSQLLSPDSSGLDQSPIESRIDGLRRKLEAAKDRVEIDLDPDTSSSQKEDKAQSENTESQSGTEEESTELSNAEAVADNDSAVPSADNQSRAELISELQELDQEWSKIDRKLLYSISDYHPDDFEEEFGSVDAALIEAGVIDEPGEDKESDNHSESTSAETDDEFEQALVDAGVIDEPGEGKETETTSQESNSTGDSPDPDDFAAISDMQPNKRFSGELAIKLESESYAGAKKDAAFEVTDASGETVRLDFWSKHGLDIPESTGTWYVMKELRLQQWEKDGETNRNLSSSRDTQWRQIGNDDSTGSRNSEDDQAKATGTASQSESATETQEASDESGGMLGSIVSEFDDDLV
;
A
#
# COMPACT_ATOMS: atom_id res chain seq x y z
N MET A 1 0.72 18.19 -10.93
CA MET A 1 -0.54 17.85 -11.63
C MET A 1 -0.17 17.41 -13.04
N ASN A 2 0.34 16.17 -13.16
CA ASN A 2 0.27 15.42 -14.40
C ASN A 2 -0.71 14.30 -14.07
N GLU A 3 -1.86 14.33 -14.73
CA GLU A 3 -2.81 13.22 -14.75
C GLU A 3 -2.18 12.10 -15.59
N ASP A 4 -1.22 11.38 -15.03
CA ASP A 4 -1.02 9.99 -15.45
C ASP A 4 -2.17 9.21 -14.80
N LYS A 5 -3.35 9.34 -15.40
CA LYS A 5 -4.30 8.24 -15.38
C LYS A 5 -3.48 7.05 -15.86
N ALA A 6 -3.20 6.10 -14.98
CA ALA A 6 -2.87 4.76 -15.41
C ALA A 6 -4.06 4.33 -16.25
N GLU A 7 -3.95 4.58 -17.55
CA GLU A 7 -4.73 3.96 -18.59
C GLU A 7 -4.45 2.48 -18.32
N ILE A 8 -5.40 1.84 -17.64
CA ILE A 8 -5.54 0.40 -17.68
C ILE A 8 -5.44 0.13 -19.16
N ASP A 9 -4.33 -0.45 -19.59
CA ASP A 9 -3.99 -0.65 -20.99
C ASP A 9 -5.00 -1.70 -21.49
N LEU A 10 -6.20 -1.20 -21.75
CA LEU A 10 -7.37 -1.88 -22.21
C LEU A 10 -6.91 -2.41 -23.53
N ILE A 11 -6.59 -3.71 -23.57
CA ILE A 11 -6.25 -4.42 -24.80
C ILE A 11 -7.12 -3.85 -25.90
N GLU A 12 -6.49 -3.18 -26.87
CA GLU A 12 -7.24 -2.43 -27.86
C GLU A 12 -8.25 -3.37 -28.53
N PRO A 13 -9.47 -2.88 -28.81
CA PRO A 13 -10.47 -3.69 -29.49
C PRO A 13 -9.85 -4.24 -30.79
N PRO A 14 -9.90 -5.57 -31.01
CA PRO A 14 -9.25 -6.18 -32.15
C PRO A 14 -9.89 -5.66 -33.43
N THR A 15 -9.14 -4.87 -34.18
CA THR A 15 -9.63 -4.29 -35.44
C THR A 15 -9.85 -5.38 -36.51
N VAL A 16 -9.09 -6.48 -36.44
CA VAL A 16 -9.17 -7.65 -37.33
C VAL A 16 -9.02 -8.93 -36.49
N VAL A 17 -10.12 -9.69 -36.34
CA VAL A 17 -10.21 -10.90 -35.50
C VAL A 17 -9.39 -12.05 -36.07
N SER A 18 -9.17 -12.07 -37.38
CA SER A 18 -8.36 -13.09 -38.05
C SER A 18 -6.85 -12.92 -37.82
N GLU A 19 -6.38 -11.72 -37.46
CA GLU A 19 -4.96 -11.39 -37.31
C GLU A 19 -4.50 -11.21 -35.86
N VAL A 20 -5.42 -10.91 -34.93
CA VAL A 20 -5.10 -10.70 -33.51
C VAL A 20 -4.45 -11.92 -32.86
N ASP A 21 -3.53 -11.73 -31.92
CA ASP A 21 -3.00 -12.85 -31.12
C ASP A 21 -4.12 -13.57 -30.37
N LYS A 22 -4.04 -14.91 -30.31
CA LYS A 22 -5.13 -15.73 -29.76
C LYS A 22 -5.37 -15.41 -28.29
N ASP A 23 -4.30 -15.25 -27.52
CA ASP A 23 -4.39 -15.14 -26.06
C ASP A 23 -4.85 -13.73 -25.68
N LYS A 24 -4.28 -12.71 -26.32
CA LYS A 24 -4.75 -11.32 -26.19
C LYS A 24 -6.22 -11.18 -26.55
N PHE A 25 -6.66 -11.86 -27.61
CA PHE A 25 -8.04 -11.83 -28.04
C PHE A 25 -8.99 -12.47 -27.01
N LEU A 26 -8.65 -13.65 -26.51
CA LEU A 26 -9.47 -14.34 -25.52
C LEU A 26 -9.53 -13.58 -24.20
N PHE A 27 -8.41 -12.98 -23.78
CA PHE A 27 -8.39 -12.12 -22.61
C PHE A 27 -9.26 -10.88 -22.80
N TYR A 28 -9.14 -10.18 -23.94
CA TYR A 28 -10.00 -9.05 -24.29
C TYR A 28 -11.48 -9.44 -24.23
N LEU A 29 -11.84 -10.54 -24.90
CA LEU A 29 -13.21 -11.03 -24.99
C LEU A 29 -13.76 -11.42 -23.61
N ALA A 30 -12.93 -11.92 -22.69
CA ALA A 30 -13.30 -12.23 -21.32
C ALA A 30 -13.86 -11.02 -20.55
N GLY A 31 -13.43 -9.80 -20.90
CA GLY A 31 -13.97 -8.58 -20.30
C GLY A 31 -15.29 -8.09 -20.92
N GLN A 32 -15.75 -8.72 -22.01
CA GLN A 32 -16.93 -8.31 -22.76
C GLN A 32 -18.06 -9.33 -22.67
N VAL A 33 -17.75 -10.62 -22.46
CA VAL A 33 -18.76 -11.68 -22.48
C VAL A 33 -19.64 -11.66 -21.22
N PRO A 34 -20.95 -11.95 -21.35
CA PRO A 34 -21.64 -12.31 -22.59
C PRO A 34 -21.93 -11.10 -23.50
N VAL A 35 -21.57 -11.20 -24.79
CA VAL A 35 -21.76 -10.13 -25.80
C VAL A 35 -22.36 -10.68 -27.09
N ALA A 36 -23.25 -9.93 -27.74
CA ALA A 36 -23.79 -10.32 -29.04
C ALA A 36 -22.73 -10.20 -30.14
N VAL A 37 -22.64 -11.16 -31.07
CA VAL A 37 -21.68 -11.10 -32.20
C VAL A 37 -21.88 -9.85 -33.04
N SER A 38 -23.13 -9.44 -33.26
CA SER A 38 -23.44 -8.23 -34.01
C SER A 38 -22.88 -6.98 -33.35
N GLN A 39 -22.95 -6.91 -32.01
CA GLN A 39 -22.40 -5.79 -31.24
C GLN A 39 -20.87 -5.83 -31.23
N PHE A 40 -20.27 -6.99 -30.98
CA PHE A 40 -18.83 -7.15 -31.03
C PHE A 40 -18.23 -6.83 -32.42
N ALA A 41 -18.96 -7.17 -33.50
CA ALA A 41 -18.53 -6.87 -34.85
C ALA A 41 -18.58 -5.36 -35.19
N GLU A 42 -19.27 -4.51 -34.42
CA GLU A 42 -19.25 -3.05 -34.63
C GLU A 42 -17.86 -2.45 -34.36
N ASP A 43 -17.09 -3.09 -33.49
CA ASP A 43 -15.72 -2.69 -33.15
C ASP A 43 -14.66 -3.29 -34.10
N CYS A 44 -15.09 -4.13 -35.05
CA CYS A 44 -14.23 -4.82 -36.01
C CYS A 44 -14.31 -4.17 -37.40
N THR A 45 -13.25 -4.31 -38.20
CA THR A 45 -13.28 -3.94 -39.63
C THR A 45 -13.86 -5.03 -40.52
N GLU A 46 -13.88 -6.28 -40.03
CA GLU A 46 -14.51 -7.42 -40.68
C GLU A 46 -16.04 -7.36 -40.52
N SER A 47 -16.78 -7.82 -41.53
CA SER A 47 -18.24 -7.88 -41.44
C SER A 47 -18.69 -8.94 -40.41
N GLU A 48 -19.88 -8.79 -39.83
CA GLU A 48 -20.43 -9.76 -38.86
C GLU A 48 -20.35 -11.23 -39.34
N PRO A 49 -20.65 -11.57 -40.62
CA PRO A 49 -20.47 -12.94 -41.11
C PRO A 49 -19.01 -13.41 -41.13
N GLU A 50 -18.06 -12.52 -41.44
CA GLU A 50 -16.63 -12.82 -41.43
C GLU A 50 -16.14 -13.05 -40.00
N VAL A 51 -16.48 -12.15 -39.07
CA VAL A 51 -16.19 -12.30 -37.63
C VAL A 51 -16.74 -13.63 -37.12
N LYS A 52 -18.01 -13.94 -37.39
CA LYS A 52 -18.64 -15.19 -36.97
C LYS A 52 -17.93 -16.42 -37.52
N ASN A 53 -17.50 -16.38 -38.78
CA ASN A 53 -16.76 -17.48 -39.41
C ASN A 53 -15.37 -17.64 -38.78
N THR A 54 -14.66 -16.54 -38.51
CA THR A 54 -13.37 -16.55 -37.82
C THR A 54 -13.50 -17.11 -36.41
N LEU A 55 -14.48 -16.66 -35.63
CA LEU A 55 -14.75 -17.18 -34.29
C LEU A 55 -15.04 -18.69 -34.30
N SER A 56 -15.86 -19.14 -35.25
CA SER A 56 -16.26 -20.55 -35.37
C SER A 56 -15.16 -21.47 -35.92
N SER A 57 -14.12 -20.92 -36.55
CA SER A 57 -13.03 -21.72 -37.15
C SER A 57 -11.75 -21.67 -36.34
N ARG A 58 -11.36 -20.49 -35.86
CA ARG A 58 -10.10 -20.26 -35.15
C ARG A 58 -10.22 -20.48 -33.64
N PHE A 59 -11.38 -20.19 -33.05
CA PHE A 59 -11.62 -20.20 -31.60
C PHE A 59 -12.71 -21.19 -31.20
N GLN A 60 -12.93 -22.22 -32.02
CA GLN A 60 -14.06 -23.17 -31.90
C GLN A 60 -14.10 -23.94 -30.58
N ASN A 61 -12.96 -24.05 -29.89
CA ASN A 61 -12.88 -24.78 -28.62
C ASN A 61 -13.10 -23.84 -27.44
N GLU A 62 -12.64 -22.59 -27.55
CA GLU A 62 -12.58 -21.58 -26.49
C GLU A 62 -13.83 -20.72 -26.42
N ILE A 63 -14.59 -20.64 -27.51
CA ILE A 63 -15.77 -19.79 -27.64
C ILE A 63 -16.98 -20.65 -27.97
N LYS A 64 -18.09 -20.32 -27.31
CA LYS A 64 -19.40 -20.88 -27.61
C LYS A 64 -20.35 -19.79 -28.06
N LEU A 65 -20.94 -19.99 -29.24
CA LEU A 65 -22.06 -19.21 -29.72
C LEU A 65 -23.36 -19.86 -29.29
N ASP A 66 -24.20 -19.13 -28.55
CA ASP A 66 -25.54 -19.61 -28.28
C ASP A 66 -26.48 -19.41 -29.47
N HIS A 67 -27.65 -20.03 -29.40
CA HIS A 67 -28.71 -19.94 -30.40
C HIS A 67 -29.25 -18.50 -30.61
N THR A 68 -29.02 -17.60 -29.67
CA THR A 68 -29.40 -16.18 -29.73
C THR A 68 -28.30 -15.29 -30.31
N GLY A 69 -27.12 -15.85 -30.61
CA GLY A 69 -25.99 -15.12 -31.19
C GLY A 69 -25.11 -14.42 -30.16
N PHE A 70 -25.17 -14.82 -28.88
CA PHE A 70 -24.25 -14.34 -27.85
C PHE A 70 -23.00 -15.22 -27.79
N LEU A 71 -21.87 -14.55 -27.59
CA LEU A 71 -20.56 -15.11 -27.34
C LEU A 71 -20.40 -15.36 -25.84
N THR A 72 -19.90 -16.55 -25.51
CA THR A 72 -19.48 -16.95 -24.17
C THR A 72 -18.16 -17.70 -24.28
N LEU A 73 -17.38 -17.71 -23.21
CA LEU A 73 -16.14 -18.46 -23.14
C LEU A 73 -16.40 -19.85 -22.54
N THR A 74 -15.58 -20.82 -22.96
CA THR A 74 -15.57 -22.17 -22.42
C THR A 74 -14.36 -22.35 -21.49
N ASP A 75 -14.33 -23.46 -20.76
CA ASP A 75 -13.17 -23.84 -19.94
C ASP A 75 -11.86 -23.94 -20.74
N ALA A 76 -11.92 -24.18 -22.05
CA ALA A 76 -10.73 -24.26 -22.89
C ALA A 76 -10.00 -22.90 -23.03
N ALA A 77 -10.71 -21.78 -22.82
CA ALA A 77 -10.10 -20.44 -22.84
C ALA A 77 -9.32 -20.12 -21.55
N ARG A 78 -9.50 -20.90 -20.49
CA ARG A 78 -9.01 -20.60 -19.12
C ARG A 78 -7.50 -20.35 -19.07
N SER A 79 -6.70 -21.24 -19.66
CA SER A 79 -5.23 -21.11 -19.66
C SER A 79 -4.77 -19.80 -20.29
N ASN A 80 -5.42 -19.39 -21.38
CA ASN A 80 -5.10 -18.15 -22.10
C ASN A 80 -5.53 -16.89 -21.33
N ILE A 81 -6.59 -16.97 -20.52
CA ILE A 81 -7.00 -15.86 -19.67
C ILE A 81 -6.06 -15.74 -18.48
N LEU A 82 -5.69 -16.86 -17.86
CA LEU A 82 -4.78 -16.89 -16.72
C LEU A 82 -3.41 -16.30 -17.05
N SER A 83 -2.86 -16.57 -18.24
CA SER A 83 -1.56 -16.02 -18.64
C SER A 83 -1.54 -14.49 -18.69
N PHE A 84 -2.68 -13.85 -18.99
CA PHE A 84 -2.83 -12.39 -19.01
C PHE A 84 -3.39 -11.80 -17.71
N ALA A 85 -4.11 -12.59 -16.92
CA ALA A 85 -4.57 -12.18 -15.59
C ALA A 85 -3.41 -12.11 -14.58
N ASN A 86 -2.42 -13.00 -14.70
CA ASN A 86 -1.29 -13.07 -13.76
C ASN A 86 -0.48 -11.76 -13.65
N PRO A 87 -0.09 -11.09 -14.75
CA PRO A 87 0.53 -9.76 -14.68
C PRO A 87 -0.35 -8.73 -13.96
N LEU A 88 -1.65 -8.66 -14.27
CA LEU A 88 -2.56 -7.72 -13.61
C LEU A 88 -2.67 -7.97 -12.10
N ILE A 89 -2.76 -9.25 -11.70
CA ILE A 89 -2.79 -9.63 -10.28
C ILE A 89 -1.47 -9.22 -9.62
N SER A 90 -0.33 -9.42 -10.27
CA SER A 90 0.98 -9.00 -9.76
C SER A 90 1.05 -7.48 -9.57
N ASP A 91 0.58 -6.71 -10.56
CA ASP A 91 0.55 -5.25 -10.51
C ASP A 91 -0.41 -4.74 -9.41
N ALA A 92 -1.56 -5.41 -9.24
CA ALA A 92 -2.51 -5.11 -8.16
C ALA A 92 -1.87 -5.33 -6.79
N VAL A 93 -1.11 -6.42 -6.62
CA VAL A 93 -0.35 -6.71 -5.39
C VAL A 93 0.73 -5.65 -5.14
N ALA A 94 1.44 -5.21 -6.19
CA ALA A 94 2.44 -4.17 -6.07
C ALA A 94 1.80 -2.83 -5.66
N ALA A 95 0.66 -2.47 -6.26
CA ALA A 95 -0.11 -1.28 -5.90
C ALA A 95 -0.60 -1.33 -4.45
N GLN A 96 -1.15 -2.48 -4.01
CA GLN A 96 -1.57 -2.69 -2.62
C GLN A 96 -0.39 -2.51 -1.63
N LYS A 97 0.77 -3.10 -1.94
CA LYS A 97 1.97 -2.98 -1.09
C LYS A 97 2.46 -1.52 -1.00
N ARG A 98 2.48 -0.79 -2.12
CA ARG A 98 2.80 0.65 -2.13
C ARG A 98 1.82 1.44 -1.28
N GLY A 99 0.51 1.20 -1.46
CA GLY A 99 -0.53 1.82 -0.66
C GLY A 99 -0.31 1.59 0.84
N LYS A 100 0.01 0.36 1.26
CA LYS A 100 0.34 0.04 2.67
C LYS A 100 1.53 0.84 3.20
N SER A 101 2.63 0.89 2.45
CA SER A 101 3.82 1.67 2.86
C SER A 101 3.50 3.15 3.03
N ILE A 102 2.70 3.72 2.14
CA ILE A 102 2.35 5.15 2.19
C ILE A 102 1.43 5.47 3.39
N VAL A 103 0.58 4.52 3.80
CA VAL A 103 -0.19 4.65 5.05
C VAL A 103 0.72 4.72 6.26
N GLU A 104 1.79 3.92 6.30
CA GLU A 104 2.77 3.92 7.38
C GLU A 104 3.52 5.27 7.47
N ASP A 105 3.70 5.94 6.33
CA ASP A 105 4.26 7.30 6.24
C ASP A 105 3.24 8.41 6.60
N GLY A 106 1.98 8.06 6.81
CA GLY A 106 0.90 8.98 7.19
C GLY A 106 0.26 9.76 6.03
N ASP A 107 0.62 9.46 4.77
CA ASP A 107 0.01 10.10 3.60
C ASP A 107 -1.23 9.33 3.14
N TYR A 108 -2.35 9.55 3.83
CA TYR A 108 -3.59 8.87 3.50
C TYR A 108 -4.11 9.20 2.09
N LYS A 109 -3.78 10.35 1.52
CA LYS A 109 -4.32 10.77 0.23
C LYS A 109 -3.72 9.95 -0.90
N ASP A 110 -2.40 9.81 -0.90
CA ASP A 110 -1.70 9.05 -1.94
C ASP A 110 -1.95 7.54 -1.75
N ALA A 111 -2.05 7.07 -0.50
CA ALA A 111 -2.43 5.70 -0.20
C ALA A 111 -3.80 5.31 -0.79
N ILE A 112 -4.81 6.18 -0.67
CA ILE A 112 -6.16 5.94 -1.22
C ILE A 112 -6.11 5.69 -2.73
N GLU A 113 -5.33 6.47 -3.48
CA GLU A 113 -5.21 6.28 -4.93
C GLU A 113 -4.54 4.95 -5.29
N HIS A 114 -3.52 4.52 -4.54
CA HIS A 114 -2.90 3.21 -4.72
C HIS A 114 -3.84 2.05 -4.41
N TYR A 115 -4.63 2.13 -3.34
CA TYR A 115 -5.64 1.11 -3.04
C TYR A 115 -6.76 1.08 -4.07
N ARG A 116 -7.21 2.24 -4.58
CA ARG A 116 -8.17 2.29 -5.69
C ARG A 116 -7.60 1.65 -6.96
N HIS A 117 -6.32 1.90 -7.27
CA HIS A 117 -5.67 1.27 -8.42
C HIS A 117 -5.58 -0.25 -8.25
N ALA A 118 -5.21 -0.73 -7.06
CA ALA A 118 -5.20 -2.15 -6.74
C ALA A 118 -6.59 -2.79 -6.87
N GLU A 119 -7.63 -2.12 -6.36
CA GLU A 119 -9.03 -2.57 -6.48
C GLU A 119 -9.44 -2.73 -7.95
N SER A 120 -9.13 -1.73 -8.78
CA SER A 120 -9.46 -1.76 -10.20
C SER A 120 -8.82 -2.96 -10.91
N LEU A 121 -7.53 -3.22 -10.65
CA LEU A 121 -6.81 -4.32 -11.27
C LEU A 121 -7.30 -5.70 -10.78
N PHE A 122 -7.54 -5.85 -9.47
CA PHE A 122 -8.10 -7.09 -8.93
C PHE A 122 -9.52 -7.36 -9.43
N SER A 123 -10.37 -6.33 -9.48
CA SER A 123 -11.74 -6.40 -9.98
C SER A 123 -11.77 -6.79 -11.47
N GLU A 124 -10.86 -6.24 -12.27
CA GLU A 124 -10.72 -6.63 -13.67
C GLU A 124 -10.27 -8.08 -13.84
N ALA A 125 -9.25 -8.51 -13.09
CA ALA A 125 -8.81 -9.90 -13.11
C ALA A 125 -9.93 -10.85 -12.67
N GLU A 126 -10.66 -10.50 -11.60
CA GLU A 126 -11.81 -11.26 -11.09
C GLU A 126 -12.91 -11.39 -12.15
N SER A 127 -13.30 -10.28 -12.78
CA SER A 127 -14.33 -10.26 -13.81
C SER A 127 -13.97 -11.14 -15.00
N ARG A 128 -12.75 -11.04 -15.52
CA ARG A 128 -12.29 -11.81 -16.69
C ARG A 128 -12.13 -13.29 -16.39
N LEU A 129 -11.69 -13.65 -15.19
CA LEU A 129 -11.64 -15.04 -14.74
C LEU A 129 -13.04 -15.62 -14.48
N GLY A 130 -13.97 -14.78 -14.00
CA GLY A 130 -15.38 -15.13 -13.85
C GLY A 130 -16.07 -15.48 -15.17
N ALA A 131 -15.63 -14.92 -16.29
CA ALA A 131 -16.16 -15.25 -17.62
C ALA A 131 -15.96 -16.71 -18.03
N VAL A 132 -14.99 -17.41 -17.44
CA VAL A 132 -14.76 -18.86 -17.63
C VAL A 132 -15.15 -19.69 -16.40
N GLY A 133 -15.88 -19.09 -15.45
CA GLY A 133 -16.36 -19.77 -14.25
C GLY A 133 -15.25 -20.15 -13.27
N ASP A 134 -14.13 -19.43 -13.28
CA ASP A 134 -12.95 -19.77 -12.48
C ASP A 134 -12.42 -18.59 -11.68
N VAL A 135 -13.22 -18.07 -10.74
CA VAL A 135 -12.72 -17.06 -9.80
C VAL A 135 -12.07 -17.76 -8.62
N PRO A 136 -10.75 -17.60 -8.39
CA PRO A 136 -10.12 -18.15 -7.19
C PRO A 136 -10.66 -17.44 -5.95
N GLU A 137 -11.13 -18.17 -4.94
CA GLU A 137 -11.63 -17.57 -3.70
C GLU A 137 -10.61 -16.64 -3.03
N LYS A 138 -9.32 -16.97 -3.16
CA LYS A 138 -8.22 -16.13 -2.66
C LYS A 138 -8.20 -14.74 -3.32
N LEU A 139 -8.55 -14.64 -4.60
CA LEU A 139 -8.64 -13.37 -5.32
C LEU A 139 -9.80 -12.53 -4.80
N THR A 140 -10.99 -13.13 -4.64
CA THR A 140 -12.17 -12.45 -4.10
C THR A 140 -11.92 -11.92 -2.69
N ARG A 141 -11.41 -12.76 -1.78
CA ARG A 141 -11.08 -12.31 -0.40
C ARG A 141 -10.06 -11.19 -0.39
N ARG A 142 -9.08 -11.22 -1.31
CA ARG A 142 -8.06 -10.17 -1.40
C ARG A 142 -8.64 -8.86 -1.93
N LEU A 143 -9.54 -8.92 -2.91
CA LEU A 143 -10.28 -7.77 -3.41
C LEU A 143 -11.15 -7.14 -2.32
N GLU A 144 -11.88 -7.95 -1.55
CA GLU A 144 -12.65 -7.49 -0.38
C GLU A 144 -11.75 -6.79 0.64
N SER A 145 -10.62 -7.41 1.00
CA SER A 145 -9.63 -6.81 1.90
C SER A 145 -9.08 -5.47 1.41
N VAL A 146 -8.83 -5.33 0.09
CA VAL A 146 -8.39 -4.07 -0.52
C VAL A 146 -9.48 -2.99 -0.41
N ARG A 147 -10.75 -3.34 -0.66
CA ARG A 147 -11.89 -2.42 -0.54
C ARG A 147 -12.09 -1.96 0.90
N ASP A 148 -12.05 -2.88 1.86
CA ASP A 148 -12.21 -2.55 3.28
C ASP A 148 -11.05 -1.68 3.78
N THR A 149 -9.83 -1.97 3.35
CA THR A 149 -8.64 -1.17 3.69
C THR A 149 -8.73 0.23 3.11
N HIS A 150 -9.10 0.36 1.82
CA HIS A 150 -9.36 1.64 1.17
C HIS A 150 -10.37 2.47 1.98
N ASP A 151 -11.53 1.90 2.28
CA ASP A 151 -12.61 2.61 2.96
C ASP A 151 -12.23 3.00 4.39
N SER A 152 -11.45 2.16 5.09
CA SER A 152 -10.90 2.46 6.41
C SER A 152 -9.92 3.64 6.38
N ILE A 153 -8.98 3.66 5.44
CA ILE A 153 -8.03 4.78 5.26
C ILE A 153 -8.79 6.05 4.91
N GLN A 154 -9.74 5.96 3.99
CA GLN A 154 -10.56 7.09 3.57
C GLN A 154 -11.37 7.67 4.74
N LYS A 155 -11.94 6.80 5.58
CA LYS A 155 -12.65 7.20 6.80
C LYS A 155 -11.73 7.94 7.77
N LYS A 156 -10.48 7.48 7.97
CA LYS A 156 -9.47 8.18 8.79
C LYS A 156 -9.18 9.58 8.23
N ALA A 157 -8.88 9.68 6.93
CA ALA A 157 -8.61 10.97 6.28
C ALA A 157 -9.79 11.96 6.40
N VAL A 158 -11.03 11.47 6.27
CA VAL A 158 -12.23 12.30 6.39
C VAL A 158 -12.47 12.72 7.84
N ASN A 159 -12.19 11.86 8.82
CA ASN A 159 -12.29 12.22 10.24
C ASN A 159 -11.32 13.35 10.63
N ASP A 160 -10.13 13.41 10.05
CA ASP A 160 -9.19 14.50 10.27
C ASP A 160 -9.74 15.83 9.73
N VAL A 161 -10.31 15.80 8.51
CA VAL A 161 -10.99 16.96 7.91
C VAL A 161 -12.18 17.40 8.77
N LEU A 162 -13.00 16.46 9.24
CA LEU A 162 -14.14 16.73 10.11
C LEU A 162 -13.71 17.39 11.42
N THR A 163 -12.68 16.85 12.06
CA THR A 163 -12.14 17.37 13.32
C THR A 163 -11.66 18.81 13.14
N HIS A 164 -10.89 19.07 12.09
CA HIS A 164 -10.39 20.41 11.79
C HIS A 164 -11.53 21.39 11.47
N ARG A 165 -12.47 21.02 10.59
CA ARG A 165 -13.56 21.90 10.18
C ARG A 165 -14.55 22.17 11.32
N LYS A 166 -14.81 21.18 12.16
CA LYS A 166 -15.60 21.36 13.38
C LYS A 166 -14.94 22.37 14.33
N PHE A 167 -13.64 22.22 14.58
CA PHE A 167 -12.89 23.17 15.42
C PHE A 167 -12.95 24.60 14.87
N VAL A 168 -12.71 24.78 13.55
CA VAL A 168 -12.81 26.09 12.89
C VAL A 168 -14.22 26.67 13.01
N GLY A 169 -15.26 25.88 12.75
CA GLY A 169 -16.64 26.33 12.86
C GLY A 169 -17.04 26.71 14.28
N GLU A 170 -16.59 25.97 15.29
CA GLU A 170 -16.83 26.29 16.70
C GLU A 170 -16.13 27.58 17.15
N GLN A 171 -14.91 27.84 16.67
CA GLN A 171 -14.19 29.09 16.95
C GLN A 171 -14.90 30.33 16.36
N HIS A 172 -15.37 30.24 15.12
CA HIS A 172 -16.15 31.30 14.49
C HIS A 172 -17.50 31.50 15.20
N GLU A 173 -18.15 30.43 15.65
CA GLU A 173 -19.38 30.56 16.42
C GLU A 173 -19.18 31.26 17.76
N GLU A 174 -18.12 30.95 18.49
CA GLU A 174 -17.79 31.60 19.77
C GLU A 174 -17.57 33.10 19.58
N LYS A 175 -16.79 33.49 18.56
CA LYS A 175 -16.59 34.91 18.21
C LYS A 175 -17.88 35.60 17.80
N GLY A 176 -18.73 34.93 17.02
CA GLY A 176 -20.05 35.45 16.64
C GLY A 176 -20.95 35.67 17.86
N ASP A 177 -20.93 34.75 18.83
CA ASP A 177 -21.66 34.89 20.10
C ASP A 177 -21.12 36.04 20.96
N ASP A 178 -19.79 36.23 21.02
CA ASP A 178 -19.15 37.35 21.71
C ASP A 178 -19.49 38.70 21.05
N ALA A 179 -19.44 38.78 19.72
CA ALA A 179 -19.83 39.96 18.96
C ALA A 179 -21.33 40.30 19.18
N MET A 180 -22.20 39.28 19.23
CA MET A 180 -23.61 39.46 19.62
C MET A 180 -23.74 40.04 21.03
N HIS A 181 -22.92 39.59 21.98
CA HIS A 181 -22.93 40.11 23.35
C HIS A 181 -22.47 41.57 23.43
N ASN A 182 -21.50 41.96 22.60
CA ASN A 182 -20.96 43.31 22.51
C ASN A 182 -21.83 44.27 21.67
N ASN A 183 -22.90 43.78 21.04
CA ASN A 183 -23.73 44.50 20.06
C ASN A 183 -22.97 44.88 18.78
N GLU A 184 -21.96 44.10 18.41
CA GLU A 184 -21.18 44.20 17.17
C GLU A 184 -21.85 43.33 16.09
N PHE A 185 -23.11 43.63 15.76
CA PHE A 185 -23.96 42.72 14.98
C PHE A 185 -23.47 42.42 13.56
N ALA A 186 -22.78 43.38 12.91
CA ALA A 186 -22.19 43.13 11.59
C ALA A 186 -21.05 42.11 11.65
N GLU A 187 -20.21 42.19 12.69
CA GLU A 187 -19.13 41.23 12.93
C GLU A 187 -19.70 39.86 13.31
N ALA A 188 -20.78 39.82 14.09
CA ALA A 188 -21.48 38.58 14.39
C ALA A 188 -22.04 37.90 13.12
N VAL A 189 -22.55 38.67 12.15
CA VAL A 189 -23.01 38.13 10.86
C VAL A 189 -21.86 37.48 10.12
N ASP A 190 -20.72 38.17 9.97
CA ASP A 190 -19.54 37.66 9.26
C ASP A 190 -19.03 36.36 9.93
N GLU A 191 -18.87 36.35 11.25
CA GLU A 191 -18.38 35.19 12.00
C GLU A 191 -19.36 33.99 11.95
N PHE A 192 -20.69 34.23 12.00
CA PHE A 192 -21.65 33.14 11.82
C PHE A 192 -21.70 32.61 10.37
N GLU A 193 -21.45 33.44 9.35
CA GLU A 193 -21.32 32.97 7.96
C GLU A 193 -20.10 32.06 7.79
N ASP A 194 -18.94 32.46 8.32
CA ASP A 194 -17.72 31.65 8.32
C ASP A 194 -17.92 30.32 9.07
N ALA A 195 -18.61 30.33 10.21
CA ALA A 195 -18.96 29.11 10.93
C ALA A 195 -19.83 28.17 10.09
N VAL A 196 -20.87 28.70 9.42
CA VAL A 196 -21.75 27.92 8.54
C VAL A 196 -20.95 27.29 7.39
N ASP A 197 -20.05 28.04 6.77
CA ASP A 197 -19.27 27.54 5.64
C ASP A 197 -18.28 26.45 6.07
N ALA A 198 -17.64 26.58 7.24
CA ALA A 198 -16.80 25.51 7.79
C ALA A 198 -17.57 24.18 7.98
N PHE A 199 -18.79 24.23 8.52
CA PHE A 199 -19.62 23.03 8.68
C PHE A 199 -20.20 22.49 7.34
N LYS A 200 -20.44 23.35 6.34
CA LYS A 200 -20.79 22.87 4.98
C LYS A 200 -19.64 22.12 4.34
N GLU A 201 -18.41 22.60 4.51
CA GLU A 201 -17.22 21.90 4.01
C GLU A 201 -17.03 20.54 4.70
N ALA A 202 -17.28 20.48 6.02
CA ALA A 202 -17.32 19.22 6.76
C ALA A 202 -18.35 18.24 6.17
N LYS A 203 -19.57 18.74 5.86
CA LYS A 203 -20.61 17.94 5.22
C LYS A 203 -20.17 17.44 3.83
N ALA A 204 -19.63 18.31 3.00
CA ALA A 204 -19.19 17.97 1.65
C ALA A 204 -18.07 16.90 1.67
N ALA A 205 -17.20 16.91 2.68
CA ALA A 205 -16.19 15.87 2.87
C ALA A 205 -16.83 14.49 3.14
N VAL A 206 -17.88 14.44 3.95
CA VAL A 206 -18.62 13.19 4.24
C VAL A 206 -19.41 12.70 3.02
N GLU A 207 -20.05 13.60 2.28
CA GLU A 207 -20.73 13.24 1.04
C GLU A 207 -19.76 12.67 -0.01
N LYS A 208 -18.57 13.28 -0.13
CA LYS A 208 -17.50 12.78 -0.99
C LYS A 208 -17.05 11.38 -0.54
N TYR A 209 -16.85 11.17 0.75
CA TYR A 209 -16.53 9.85 1.32
C TYR A 209 -17.57 8.79 0.92
N HIS A 210 -18.85 9.04 1.18
CA HIS A 210 -19.92 8.10 0.85
C HIS A 210 -19.97 7.76 -0.64
N SER A 211 -19.71 8.73 -1.52
CA SER A 211 -19.70 8.50 -2.98
C SER A 211 -18.51 7.67 -3.49
N GLN A 212 -17.49 7.48 -2.66
CA GLN A 212 -16.21 6.86 -3.02
C GLN A 212 -15.96 5.52 -2.32
N LEU A 213 -16.89 5.06 -1.48
CA LEU A 213 -16.84 3.74 -0.85
C LEU A 213 -16.77 2.64 -1.90
N LEU A 214 -15.85 1.70 -1.68
CA LEU A 214 -15.67 0.55 -2.57
C LEU A 214 -16.33 -0.71 -1.97
N SER A 215 -16.39 -0.82 -0.65
CA SER A 215 -17.02 -1.95 0.03
C SER A 215 -18.52 -1.69 0.24
N PRO A 216 -19.40 -2.64 -0.15
CA PRO A 216 -20.85 -2.49 0.05
C PRO A 216 -21.25 -2.52 1.53
N ASP A 217 -20.44 -3.13 2.39
CA ASP A 217 -20.70 -3.30 3.81
C ASP A 217 -20.08 -2.19 4.66
N SER A 218 -19.39 -1.23 4.04
CA SER A 218 -18.73 -0.15 4.75
C SER A 218 -19.71 0.75 5.50
N SER A 219 -19.43 0.97 6.78
CA SER A 219 -20.21 1.89 7.61
C SER A 219 -19.92 3.33 7.23
N GLY A 220 -20.93 3.99 6.66
CA GLY A 220 -20.92 5.43 6.40
C GLY A 220 -20.75 6.25 7.69
N LEU A 221 -20.24 7.48 7.55
CA LEU A 221 -20.24 8.47 8.63
C LEU A 221 -21.63 9.12 8.78
N ASP A 222 -22.08 9.34 10.02
CA ASP A 222 -23.35 10.02 10.31
C ASP A 222 -23.25 11.53 10.05
N GLN A 223 -24.10 12.04 9.16
CA GLN A 223 -24.15 13.47 8.80
C GLN A 223 -25.07 14.27 9.73
N SER A 224 -25.97 13.61 10.46
CA SER A 224 -27.02 14.26 11.26
C SER A 224 -26.50 15.31 12.26
N PRO A 225 -25.36 15.08 12.97
CA PRO A 225 -24.80 16.08 13.87
C PRO A 225 -24.33 17.35 13.16
N ILE A 226 -23.75 17.22 11.95
CA ILE A 226 -23.26 18.33 11.15
C ILE A 226 -24.44 19.16 10.63
N GLU A 227 -25.47 18.49 10.12
CA GLU A 227 -26.68 19.16 9.63
C GLU A 227 -27.41 19.92 10.74
N SER A 228 -27.56 19.30 11.91
CA SER A 228 -28.16 19.94 13.08
C SER A 228 -27.40 21.21 13.48
N ARG A 229 -26.06 21.19 13.39
CA ARG A 229 -25.20 22.32 13.72
C ARG A 229 -25.35 23.47 12.71
N ILE A 230 -25.38 23.16 11.41
CA ILE A 230 -25.62 24.13 10.33
C ILE A 230 -26.97 24.85 10.55
N ASP A 231 -28.03 24.12 10.86
CA ASP A 231 -29.36 24.72 11.09
C ASP A 231 -29.40 25.56 12.36
N GLY A 232 -28.65 25.18 13.40
CA GLY A 232 -28.43 25.99 14.59
C GLY A 232 -27.78 27.34 14.27
N LEU A 233 -26.67 27.31 13.53
CA LEU A 233 -25.93 28.50 13.13
C LEU A 233 -26.74 29.43 12.21
N ARG A 234 -27.51 28.87 11.27
CA ARG A 234 -28.39 29.67 10.41
C ARG A 234 -29.42 30.48 11.20
N ARG A 235 -29.95 29.93 12.31
CA ARG A 235 -30.87 30.67 13.18
C ARG A 235 -30.16 31.82 13.92
N LYS A 236 -28.92 31.61 14.35
CA LYS A 236 -28.09 32.67 14.97
C LYS A 236 -27.76 33.77 13.96
N LEU A 237 -27.37 33.39 12.75
CA LEU A 237 -27.10 34.28 11.62
C LEU A 237 -28.31 35.17 11.29
N GLU A 238 -29.50 34.58 11.16
CA GLU A 238 -30.72 35.35 10.90
C GLU A 238 -31.03 36.33 12.02
N ALA A 239 -30.88 35.90 13.28
CA ALA A 239 -31.07 36.78 14.43
C ALA A 239 -30.08 37.95 14.48
N ALA A 240 -28.84 37.75 14.02
CA ALA A 240 -27.84 38.82 13.91
C ALA A 240 -28.20 39.79 12.77
N LYS A 241 -28.63 39.28 11.61
CA LYS A 241 -29.09 40.10 10.47
C LYS A 241 -30.27 40.99 10.84
N ASP A 242 -31.26 40.44 11.54
CA ASP A 242 -32.40 41.20 12.05
C ASP A 242 -31.97 42.39 12.94
N ARG A 243 -30.89 42.23 13.73
CA ARG A 243 -30.36 43.30 14.60
C ARG A 243 -29.63 44.38 13.83
N VAL A 244 -28.85 44.01 12.81
CA VAL A 244 -28.20 44.98 11.92
C VAL A 244 -29.24 45.86 11.23
N GLU A 245 -30.36 45.29 10.78
CA GLU A 245 -31.44 46.07 10.13
C GLU A 245 -32.10 47.07 11.08
N ILE A 246 -32.24 46.73 12.37
CA ILE A 246 -32.82 47.62 13.39
C ILE A 246 -31.91 48.81 13.71
N ASP A 247 -30.58 48.61 13.74
CA ASP A 247 -29.63 49.67 14.07
C ASP A 247 -29.41 50.67 12.92
N LEU A 248 -29.75 50.28 11.68
CA LEU A 248 -29.65 51.15 10.50
C LEU A 248 -30.85 52.11 10.34
N ASP A 249 -31.90 51.97 11.14
CA ASP A 249 -33.12 52.80 11.04
C ASP A 249 -33.62 53.30 12.41
N PRO A 250 -32.97 54.31 13.03
CA PRO A 250 -33.37 54.82 14.34
C PRO A 250 -34.71 55.59 14.33
N ASP A 251 -35.34 55.81 13.17
CA ASP A 251 -36.54 56.65 13.04
C ASP A 251 -37.87 55.87 13.05
N THR A 252 -37.86 54.55 13.22
CA THR A 252 -39.08 53.71 13.18
C THR A 252 -39.56 53.19 14.53
N SER A 253 -39.14 53.78 15.65
CA SER A 253 -39.77 53.56 16.96
C SER A 253 -40.18 54.87 17.64
N SER A 254 -41.15 55.55 17.03
CA SER A 254 -42.07 56.44 17.75
C SER A 254 -43.48 55.85 17.70
N SER A 255 -43.80 54.99 18.67
CA SER A 255 -45.09 54.96 19.38
C SER A 255 -45.28 53.62 20.10
N GLN A 256 -44.85 53.53 21.35
CA GLN A 256 -45.72 52.97 22.37
C GLN A 256 -45.51 53.69 23.70
N LYS A 257 -46.49 54.55 24.00
CA LYS A 257 -46.66 55.33 25.21
C LYS A 257 -46.68 54.44 26.44
N GLU A 258 -45.94 54.87 27.46
CA GLU A 258 -46.34 54.73 28.85
C GLU A 258 -47.75 55.31 29.04
N ASP A 259 -48.67 54.52 29.59
CA ASP A 259 -49.75 55.10 30.39
C ASP A 259 -50.02 54.24 31.62
N LYS A 260 -50.11 54.94 32.73
CA LYS A 260 -50.14 54.46 34.10
C LYS A 260 -51.58 54.58 34.60
N ALA A 261 -52.09 53.48 35.19
CA ALA A 261 -53.05 53.41 36.32
C ALA A 261 -54.39 52.67 36.11
N GLN A 262 -54.67 51.87 37.14
CA GLN A 262 -55.96 51.45 37.74
C GLN A 262 -56.72 50.21 37.22
N SER A 263 -56.53 49.13 37.99
CA SER A 263 -57.54 48.44 38.81
C SER A 263 -58.66 47.65 38.10
N GLU A 264 -58.60 46.32 38.13
CA GLU A 264 -59.48 45.46 38.94
C GLU A 264 -59.13 43.96 38.78
N ASN A 265 -58.77 43.34 39.91
CA ASN A 265 -59.11 42.01 40.42
C ASN A 265 -59.55 40.89 39.43
N THR A 266 -58.88 39.72 39.46
CA THR A 266 -59.45 38.41 39.87
C THR A 266 -58.35 37.33 39.93
N GLU A 267 -57.89 37.04 41.15
CA GLU A 267 -57.72 35.69 41.75
C GLU A 267 -57.49 34.46 40.84
N SER A 268 -56.29 33.87 40.90
CA SER A 268 -56.09 32.46 41.27
C SER A 268 -54.62 32.06 41.42
N GLN A 269 -54.39 31.23 42.42
CA GLN A 269 -53.15 30.78 43.05
C GLN A 269 -52.25 29.88 42.17
N SER A 270 -50.93 29.84 42.44
CA SER A 270 -50.27 28.68 43.10
C SER A 270 -48.73 28.65 42.93
N GLY A 271 -47.99 28.64 44.05
CA GLY A 271 -46.58 28.20 44.27
C GLY A 271 -45.48 29.14 43.75
N THR A 272 -44.63 29.85 44.52
CA THR A 272 -43.71 29.46 45.63
C THR A 272 -42.77 28.32 45.18
N GLU A 273 -41.43 28.44 45.10
CA GLU A 273 -40.43 29.17 45.91
C GLU A 273 -39.22 29.65 45.08
N GLU A 274 -38.61 30.74 45.55
CA GLU A 274 -37.30 31.30 45.18
C GLU A 274 -36.14 30.58 45.89
N GLU A 275 -34.92 31.09 45.61
CA GLU A 275 -33.71 31.12 46.45
C GLU A 275 -32.61 30.12 45.99
N SER A 276 -31.65 30.54 45.15
CA SER A 276 -30.43 31.31 45.48
C SER A 276 -29.64 30.74 46.67
N THR A 277 -28.43 30.22 46.43
CA THR A 277 -27.15 30.83 46.87
C THR A 277 -25.96 29.88 46.75
N GLU A 278 -24.89 30.44 46.19
CA GLU A 278 -23.47 30.39 46.60
C GLU A 278 -22.78 29.07 46.99
N LEU A 279 -21.76 28.76 46.18
CA LEU A 279 -20.36 28.50 46.55
C LEU A 279 -20.06 28.11 48.01
N SER A 280 -19.48 26.92 48.19
CA SER A 280 -18.35 26.79 49.13
C SER A 280 -17.39 25.67 48.72
N ASN A 281 -16.12 26.05 48.83
CA ASN A 281 -14.89 25.31 48.65
C ASN A 281 -14.69 24.29 49.79
N ALA A 282 -14.19 23.09 49.49
CA ALA A 282 -13.57 22.21 50.49
C ALA A 282 -12.56 21.26 49.83
N GLU A 283 -11.27 21.57 50.04
CA GLU A 283 -10.17 20.61 50.02
C GLU A 283 -10.44 19.46 50.99
N ALA A 284 -10.21 18.22 50.54
CA ALA A 284 -9.84 17.12 51.41
C ALA A 284 -8.91 16.17 50.64
N VAL A 285 -7.67 16.19 51.10
CA VAL A 285 -6.56 15.29 50.80
C VAL A 285 -6.92 13.87 51.21
N ALA A 286 -6.70 12.90 50.31
CA ALA A 286 -6.48 11.51 50.68
C ALA A 286 -5.56 10.85 49.64
N ASP A 287 -4.36 10.51 50.11
CA ASP A 287 -3.38 9.64 49.47
C ASP A 287 -4.04 8.43 48.81
N ASN A 288 -3.69 8.18 47.54
CA ASN A 288 -3.64 6.82 47.05
C ASN A 288 -2.39 6.65 46.17
N ASP A 289 -1.43 5.98 46.79
CA ASP A 289 -0.20 5.45 46.24
C ASP A 289 -0.56 4.40 45.17
N SER A 290 -0.61 4.84 43.90
CA SER A 290 -0.63 3.93 42.75
C SER A 290 0.56 4.29 41.88
N ALA A 291 1.56 3.41 41.97
CA ALA A 291 2.71 3.38 41.08
C ALA A 291 2.25 3.53 39.62
N VAL A 292 2.86 4.50 38.93
CA VAL A 292 2.79 4.65 37.49
C VAL A 292 3.23 3.33 36.85
N PRO A 293 2.41 2.66 36.01
CA PRO A 293 2.90 1.51 35.27
C PRO A 293 3.92 2.02 34.25
N SER A 294 5.16 1.52 34.36
CA SER A 294 6.20 1.71 33.36
C SER A 294 5.68 1.34 31.96
N ALA A 295 6.13 2.03 30.92
CA ALA A 295 5.75 1.80 29.52
C ALA A 295 5.84 0.31 29.10
N ASP A 296 6.76 -0.44 29.70
CA ASP A 296 6.93 -1.89 29.48
C ASP A 296 5.69 -2.71 29.87
N ASN A 297 4.96 -2.32 30.94
CA ASN A 297 3.73 -3.03 31.35
C ASN A 297 2.54 -2.77 30.41
N GLN A 298 2.56 -1.66 29.66
CA GLN A 298 1.53 -1.39 28.65
C GLN A 298 1.74 -2.26 27.42
N SER A 299 2.99 -2.35 26.93
CA SER A 299 3.36 -3.26 25.82
C SER A 299 3.10 -4.73 26.18
N ARG A 300 3.45 -5.16 27.39
CA ARG A 300 3.18 -6.52 27.87
C ARG A 300 1.68 -6.88 27.91
N ALA A 301 0.81 -5.94 28.27
CA ALA A 301 -0.63 -6.16 28.34
C ALA A 301 -1.31 -6.17 26.96
N GLU A 302 -0.79 -5.38 26.02
CA GLU A 302 -1.25 -5.34 24.62
C GLU A 302 -0.90 -6.66 23.90
N LEU A 303 0.32 -7.17 24.09
CA LEU A 303 0.75 -8.47 23.55
C LEU A 303 -0.06 -9.65 24.13
N ILE A 304 -0.41 -9.63 25.42
CA ILE A 304 -1.27 -10.66 26.03
C ILE A 304 -2.68 -10.63 25.44
N SER A 305 -3.24 -9.43 25.24
CA SER A 305 -4.60 -9.27 24.71
C SER A 305 -4.70 -9.78 23.27
N GLU A 306 -3.69 -9.50 22.46
CA GLU A 306 -3.57 -10.02 21.09
C GLU A 306 -3.57 -11.56 21.07
N LEU A 307 -2.76 -12.23 21.91
CA LEU A 307 -2.70 -13.69 21.94
C LEU A 307 -4.04 -14.31 22.39
N GLN A 308 -4.79 -13.65 23.27
CA GLN A 308 -6.11 -14.09 23.72
C GLN A 308 -7.20 -13.91 22.66
N GLU A 309 -7.07 -12.92 21.78
CA GLU A 309 -7.96 -12.71 20.64
C GLU A 309 -7.70 -13.73 19.54
N LEU A 310 -6.42 -13.96 19.23
CA LEU A 310 -6.00 -14.97 18.26
C LEU A 310 -6.38 -16.40 18.66
N ASP A 311 -6.40 -16.73 19.96
CA ASP A 311 -6.83 -18.05 20.45
C ASP A 311 -8.33 -18.31 20.26
N GLN A 312 -9.15 -17.24 20.30
CA GLN A 312 -10.59 -17.35 20.07
C GLN A 312 -10.92 -17.60 18.59
N GLU A 313 -10.05 -17.14 17.69
CA GLU A 313 -10.22 -17.25 16.25
C GLU A 313 -9.51 -18.47 15.64
N TRP A 314 -8.47 -18.97 16.31
CA TRP A 314 -7.60 -20.03 15.78
C TRP A 314 -7.34 -21.13 16.82
N SER A 315 -7.57 -22.40 16.43
CA SER A 315 -7.44 -23.55 17.33
C SER A 315 -6.00 -23.89 17.76
N LYS A 316 -5.00 -23.24 17.15
CA LYS A 316 -3.59 -23.36 17.52
C LYS A 316 -2.81 -22.12 17.07
N ILE A 317 -2.18 -21.44 18.01
CA ILE A 317 -1.29 -20.31 17.72
C ILE A 317 0.15 -20.83 17.57
N ASP A 318 0.79 -20.52 16.44
CA ASP A 318 2.22 -20.74 16.23
C ASP A 318 2.91 -19.49 15.66
N ARG A 319 4.25 -19.47 15.62
CA ARG A 319 5.00 -18.31 15.12
C ARG A 319 4.63 -17.93 13.69
N LYS A 320 4.32 -18.90 12.83
CA LYS A 320 3.99 -18.66 11.42
C LYS A 320 2.63 -17.97 11.29
N LEU A 321 1.70 -18.32 12.18
CA LEU A 321 0.43 -17.63 12.34
C LEU A 321 0.66 -16.19 12.80
N LEU A 322 1.44 -15.97 13.86
CA LEU A 322 1.75 -14.63 14.35
C LEU A 322 2.40 -13.74 13.26
N TYR A 323 3.30 -14.28 12.44
CA TYR A 323 3.85 -13.57 11.26
C TYR A 323 2.81 -13.15 10.22
N SER A 324 1.71 -13.90 10.13
CA SER A 324 0.73 -13.77 9.05
C SER A 324 -0.48 -12.94 9.45
N ILE A 325 -0.87 -12.99 10.72
CA ILE A 325 -2.13 -12.41 11.20
C ILE A 325 -2.00 -11.56 12.47
N SER A 326 -0.87 -11.61 13.19
CA SER A 326 -0.71 -10.75 14.37
C SER A 326 -0.22 -9.36 13.95
N ASP A 327 -0.74 -8.35 14.64
CA ASP A 327 -0.26 -6.96 14.52
C ASP A 327 1.14 -6.77 15.13
N TYR A 328 1.64 -7.77 15.87
CA TYR A 328 2.95 -7.79 16.51
C TYR A 328 3.85 -8.88 15.94
N HIS A 329 5.15 -8.60 15.82
CA HIS A 329 6.10 -9.56 15.31
C HIS A 329 6.37 -10.63 16.38
N PRO A 330 6.56 -11.92 16.03
CA PRO A 330 6.90 -12.97 17.00
C PRO A 330 8.08 -12.63 17.92
N ASP A 331 9.02 -11.85 17.41
CA ASP A 331 10.20 -11.41 18.16
C ASP A 331 9.86 -10.39 19.25
N ASP A 332 8.76 -9.63 19.13
CA ASP A 332 8.26 -8.72 20.18
C ASP A 332 7.77 -9.52 21.39
N PHE A 333 7.15 -10.68 21.15
CA PHE A 333 6.76 -11.62 22.21
C PHE A 333 7.99 -12.31 22.83
N GLU A 334 9.04 -12.57 22.05
CA GLU A 334 10.29 -13.13 22.59
C GLU A 334 11.10 -12.11 23.38
N GLU A 335 11.08 -10.84 22.99
CA GLU A 335 11.74 -9.75 23.70
C GLU A 335 11.08 -9.53 25.08
N GLU A 336 9.74 -9.58 25.15
CA GLU A 336 8.99 -9.29 26.38
C GLU A 336 8.81 -10.52 27.30
N PHE A 337 8.59 -11.72 26.74
CA PHE A 337 8.30 -12.94 27.52
C PHE A 337 9.43 -13.98 27.49
N GLY A 338 10.49 -13.73 26.73
CA GLY A 338 11.64 -14.63 26.57
C GLY A 338 11.42 -15.76 25.56
N SER A 339 10.17 -16.15 25.30
CA SER A 339 9.76 -17.00 24.17
C SER A 339 8.27 -16.85 23.88
N VAL A 340 7.86 -17.19 22.66
CA VAL A 340 6.44 -17.19 22.27
C VAL A 340 5.63 -18.20 23.10
N ASP A 341 6.19 -19.37 23.43
CA ASP A 341 5.51 -20.35 24.27
C ASP A 341 5.28 -19.81 25.70
N ALA A 342 6.21 -19.02 26.24
CA ALA A 342 6.04 -18.37 27.53
C ALA A 342 4.96 -17.27 27.48
N ALA A 343 4.85 -16.55 26.36
CA ALA A 343 3.80 -15.56 26.13
C ALA A 343 2.41 -16.22 26.06
N LEU A 344 2.28 -17.38 25.39
CA LEU A 344 1.03 -18.14 25.29
C LEU A 344 0.59 -18.73 26.64
N ILE A 345 1.54 -19.17 27.47
CA ILE A 345 1.27 -19.62 28.84
C ILE A 345 0.78 -18.45 29.71
N GLU A 346 1.48 -17.31 29.66
CA GLU A 346 1.12 -16.11 30.42
C GLU A 346 -0.25 -15.54 29.98
N ALA A 347 -0.57 -15.66 28.69
CA ALA A 347 -1.87 -15.30 28.12
C ALA A 347 -3.00 -16.30 28.49
N GLY A 348 -2.67 -17.45 29.08
CA GLY A 348 -3.63 -18.50 29.44
C GLY A 348 -4.17 -19.28 28.24
N VAL A 349 -3.50 -19.20 27.10
CA VAL A 349 -3.86 -19.88 25.84
C VAL A 349 -3.44 -21.35 25.87
N ILE A 350 -2.33 -21.66 26.54
CA ILE A 350 -1.87 -23.04 26.79
C ILE A 350 -1.51 -23.21 28.28
N ASP A 351 -1.82 -24.36 28.85
CA ASP A 351 -1.49 -24.65 30.25
C ASP A 351 0.04 -24.76 30.47
N GLU A 352 0.54 -24.29 31.63
CA GLU A 352 1.94 -24.47 32.03
C GLU A 352 2.33 -25.95 31.94
N PRO A 353 3.46 -26.31 31.30
CA PRO A 353 3.93 -27.68 31.27
C PRO A 353 4.44 -28.09 32.67
N GLY A 354 3.52 -28.66 33.46
CA GLY A 354 3.79 -29.12 34.83
C GLY A 354 3.03 -30.40 35.19
N GLU A 355 3.78 -31.51 35.21
CA GLU A 355 3.52 -32.80 35.87
C GLU A 355 2.18 -33.53 35.60
N ASP A 356 2.27 -34.55 34.74
CA ASP A 356 1.51 -35.81 34.73
C ASP A 356 0.07 -35.78 35.24
N LYS A 357 -0.91 -35.63 34.33
CA LYS A 357 -2.17 -36.39 34.43
C LYS A 357 -2.63 -36.87 33.06
N GLU A 358 -2.49 -38.19 32.91
CA GLU A 358 -3.14 -39.03 31.90
C GLU A 358 -4.61 -38.62 31.68
N SER A 359 -5.04 -38.47 30.43
CA SER A 359 -6.18 -39.19 29.84
C SER A 359 -6.37 -38.82 28.35
N ASP A 360 -5.86 -39.69 27.49
CA ASP A 360 -6.44 -40.25 26.25
C ASP A 360 -7.04 -39.38 25.12
N ASN A 361 -6.36 -39.53 23.97
CA ASN A 361 -6.81 -39.62 22.56
C ASN A 361 -7.41 -38.36 21.91
N HIS A 362 -6.81 -37.80 20.86
CA HIS A 362 -6.35 -38.47 19.63
C HIS A 362 -5.05 -37.85 19.12
N SER A 363 -4.02 -38.69 18.96
CA SER A 363 -2.81 -38.37 18.22
C SER A 363 -2.99 -38.90 16.80
N GLU A 364 -2.82 -38.04 15.80
CA GLU A 364 -2.41 -38.46 14.47
C GLU A 364 -1.32 -37.52 13.98
N SER A 365 -0.27 -38.11 13.43
CA SER A 365 1.04 -37.52 13.19
C SER A 365 1.36 -37.58 11.70
N THR A 366 2.15 -36.61 11.22
CA THR A 366 2.84 -36.54 9.91
C THR A 366 1.91 -36.20 8.72
N SER A 367 2.26 -35.36 7.74
CA SER A 367 3.56 -35.06 7.13
C SER A 367 3.58 -33.62 6.59
N ALA A 368 4.77 -33.02 6.57
CA ALA A 368 5.06 -31.78 5.87
C ALA A 368 5.14 -32.05 4.36
N GLU A 369 4.35 -31.35 3.56
CA GLU A 369 4.55 -31.19 2.11
C GLU A 369 4.43 -29.69 1.79
N THR A 370 5.28 -29.25 0.89
CA THR A 370 5.84 -27.91 0.73
C THR A 370 5.04 -27.03 -0.23
N ASP A 371 4.81 -25.77 0.16
CA ASP A 371 4.22 -24.71 -0.71
C ASP A 371 5.30 -23.98 -1.55
N ASP A 372 6.52 -24.53 -1.62
CA ASP A 372 7.64 -24.04 -2.43
C ASP A 372 7.54 -24.45 -3.92
N GLU A 373 6.55 -25.28 -4.29
CA GLU A 373 6.48 -25.90 -5.62
C GLU A 373 5.85 -25.00 -6.71
N PHE A 374 5.13 -23.95 -6.32
CA PHE A 374 4.48 -23.02 -7.27
C PHE A 374 5.42 -21.93 -7.78
N GLU A 375 6.29 -21.37 -6.93
CA GLU A 375 7.28 -20.36 -7.36
C GLU A 375 8.46 -21.00 -8.10
N GLN A 376 8.85 -22.23 -7.73
CA GLN A 376 9.89 -22.98 -8.43
C GLN A 376 9.44 -23.42 -9.85
N ALA A 377 8.14 -23.71 -10.06
CA ALA A 377 7.56 -24.04 -11.36
C ALA A 377 7.54 -22.88 -12.36
N LEU A 378 7.58 -21.63 -11.89
CA LEU A 378 7.64 -20.42 -12.73
C LEU A 378 9.08 -20.08 -13.16
N VAL A 379 10.08 -20.45 -12.37
CA VAL A 379 11.51 -20.28 -12.68
C VAL A 379 12.02 -21.38 -13.61
N ASP A 380 11.62 -22.65 -13.39
CA ASP A 380 12.02 -23.80 -14.24
C ASP A 380 11.38 -23.78 -15.65
N ALA A 381 10.33 -22.99 -15.86
CA ALA A 381 9.67 -22.80 -17.16
C ALA A 381 10.37 -21.77 -18.08
N GLY A 382 11.44 -21.11 -17.61
CA GLY A 382 12.24 -20.17 -18.43
C GLY A 382 11.49 -18.90 -18.87
N VAL A 383 10.55 -18.42 -18.05
CA VAL A 383 9.60 -17.34 -18.39
C VAL A 383 10.16 -15.92 -18.18
N ILE A 384 11.34 -15.75 -17.55
CA ILE A 384 11.89 -14.42 -17.28
C ILE A 384 13.36 -14.35 -17.72
N ASP A 385 13.60 -13.57 -18.78
CA ASP A 385 14.87 -12.88 -19.05
C ASP A 385 14.54 -11.37 -19.16
N GLU A 386 15.40 -10.53 -18.58
CA GLU A 386 15.27 -9.06 -18.44
C GLU A 386 14.85 -8.35 -19.75
N PRO A 387 13.99 -7.31 -19.67
CA PRO A 387 14.48 -5.92 -19.73
C PRO A 387 13.61 -4.98 -18.85
N GLY A 388 13.92 -3.72 -18.55
CA GLY A 388 14.84 -2.74 -19.13
C GLY A 388 14.26 -1.35 -18.82
N GLU A 389 15.14 -0.39 -18.62
CA GLU A 389 14.91 0.96 -18.09
C GLU A 389 13.86 1.82 -18.82
N GLY A 390 13.26 2.72 -18.03
CA GLY A 390 12.58 3.93 -18.51
C GLY A 390 12.10 4.80 -17.35
N LYS A 391 13.00 5.56 -16.72
CA LYS A 391 12.65 6.64 -15.78
C LYS A 391 13.18 7.96 -16.32
N GLU A 392 12.29 8.93 -16.53
CA GLU A 392 12.66 10.34 -16.56
C GLU A 392 12.39 10.94 -15.17
N THR A 393 13.42 11.56 -14.62
CA THR A 393 13.50 12.15 -13.29
C THR A 393 13.54 13.67 -13.37
N GLU A 394 12.85 14.37 -12.47
CA GLU A 394 13.18 15.76 -12.12
C GLU A 394 14.06 15.83 -10.86
N THR A 395 15.35 15.85 -11.13
CA THR A 395 16.46 16.62 -10.54
C THR A 395 16.23 17.39 -9.23
N THR A 396 17.10 17.15 -8.24
CA THR A 396 17.66 18.21 -7.38
C THR A 396 19.14 17.95 -7.13
N SER A 397 20.00 18.79 -7.73
CA SER A 397 21.45 18.73 -7.61
C SER A 397 21.94 19.30 -6.27
N GLN A 398 22.90 18.64 -5.63
CA GLN A 398 23.78 19.23 -4.62
C GLN A 398 25.19 19.48 -5.17
N GLU A 399 25.79 20.55 -4.63
CA GLU A 399 26.91 21.32 -5.16
C GLU A 399 28.23 20.55 -5.37
N SER A 400 28.94 20.91 -6.44
CA SER A 400 30.39 20.72 -6.55
C SER A 400 31.02 21.92 -7.24
N ASN A 401 31.82 22.70 -6.51
CA ASN A 401 33.28 22.63 -6.60
C ASN A 401 33.99 23.85 -6.00
N SER A 402 35.08 23.58 -5.29
CA SER A 402 36.24 24.48 -5.22
C SER A 402 37.53 23.67 -5.37
N THR A 403 38.43 24.23 -6.16
CA THR A 403 39.68 23.73 -6.74
C THR A 403 40.72 23.22 -5.74
N GLY A 404 41.25 22.01 -5.96
CA GLY A 404 42.44 21.45 -5.30
C GLY A 404 42.58 19.95 -5.61
N ASP A 405 43.82 19.46 -5.77
CA ASP A 405 44.25 18.05 -5.94
C ASP A 405 43.17 16.99 -5.69
N SER A 406 42.84 16.17 -6.68
CA SER A 406 41.99 14.99 -6.46
C SER A 406 42.70 14.07 -5.46
N PRO A 407 42.08 13.76 -4.31
CA PRO A 407 42.71 12.93 -3.29
C PRO A 407 42.93 11.50 -3.82
N ASP A 408 44.07 10.91 -3.49
CA ASP A 408 44.42 9.54 -3.86
C ASP A 408 43.58 8.57 -3.00
N PRO A 409 42.92 7.54 -3.57
CA PRO A 409 42.23 6.51 -2.79
C PRO A 409 43.08 5.88 -1.68
N ASP A 410 44.41 5.82 -1.86
CA ASP A 410 45.37 5.29 -0.87
C ASP A 410 45.53 6.19 0.38
N ASP A 411 45.03 7.43 0.36
CA ASP A 411 45.06 8.35 1.52
C ASP A 411 43.96 8.06 2.57
N PHE A 412 43.03 7.14 2.28
CA PHE A 412 41.86 6.84 3.12
C PHE A 412 41.97 5.48 3.83
N ALA A 413 41.07 5.21 4.78
CA ALA A 413 41.05 3.93 5.50
C ALA A 413 40.65 2.78 4.57
N ALA A 414 41.08 1.57 4.91
CA ALA A 414 40.66 0.32 4.26
C ALA A 414 39.53 -0.38 5.05
N ILE A 415 38.83 -1.31 4.40
CA ILE A 415 37.76 -2.12 5.04
C ILE A 415 38.33 -2.93 6.20
N SER A 416 39.58 -3.39 6.07
CA SER A 416 40.31 -4.11 7.12
C SER A 416 40.59 -3.26 8.38
N ASP A 417 40.54 -1.93 8.30
CA ASP A 417 40.69 -1.03 9.45
C ASP A 417 39.38 -0.87 10.25
N MET A 418 38.24 -1.33 9.71
CA MET A 418 36.94 -1.25 10.37
C MET A 418 36.78 -2.33 11.44
N GLN A 419 36.24 -1.95 12.60
CA GLN A 419 35.85 -2.93 13.62
C GLN A 419 34.53 -3.62 13.22
N PRO A 420 34.46 -4.97 13.24
CA PRO A 420 33.25 -5.70 12.95
C PRO A 420 32.07 -5.29 13.83
N ASN A 421 30.89 -5.25 13.22
CA ASN A 421 29.59 -4.94 13.83
C ASN A 421 29.49 -3.55 14.48
N LYS A 422 30.47 -2.67 14.27
CA LYS A 422 30.46 -1.28 14.74
C LYS A 422 30.39 -0.30 13.57
N ARG A 423 29.90 0.90 13.89
CA ARG A 423 29.88 2.02 12.95
C ARG A 423 31.28 2.62 12.84
N PHE A 424 31.67 2.94 11.61
CA PHE A 424 32.93 3.59 11.28
C PHE A 424 32.65 5.04 10.86
N SER A 425 33.18 5.98 11.63
CA SER A 425 33.04 7.42 11.40
C SER A 425 34.20 8.03 10.61
N GLY A 426 35.20 7.23 10.22
CA GLY A 426 36.30 7.65 9.36
C GLY A 426 35.91 7.73 7.89
N GLU A 427 36.81 8.26 7.07
CA GLU A 427 36.67 8.30 5.61
C GLU A 427 37.21 7.00 5.00
N LEU A 428 36.36 6.28 4.29
CA LEU A 428 36.67 5.05 3.57
C LEU A 428 36.58 5.32 2.07
N ALA A 429 37.63 5.04 1.30
CA ALA A 429 37.56 5.10 -0.16
C ALA A 429 37.15 3.73 -0.72
N ILE A 430 36.07 3.70 -1.49
CA ILE A 430 35.57 2.50 -2.17
C ILE A 430 35.24 2.79 -3.63
N LYS A 431 35.51 1.81 -4.47
CA LYS A 431 35.10 1.78 -5.87
C LYS A 431 33.86 0.92 -6.01
N LEU A 432 32.82 1.45 -6.64
CA LEU A 432 31.61 0.66 -6.95
C LEU A 432 31.87 -0.15 -8.21
N GLU A 433 31.90 -1.48 -8.14
CA GLU A 433 32.26 -2.33 -9.29
C GLU A 433 31.02 -2.71 -10.10
N SER A 434 30.01 -3.26 -9.44
CA SER A 434 28.78 -3.73 -10.07
C SER A 434 27.59 -3.52 -9.13
N GLU A 435 26.41 -3.33 -9.71
CA GLU A 435 25.16 -3.37 -8.96
C GLU A 435 24.70 -4.82 -8.79
N SER A 436 24.15 -5.14 -7.62
CA SER A 436 23.72 -6.45 -7.20
C SER A 436 22.26 -6.38 -6.70
N TYR A 437 21.58 -7.52 -6.68
CA TYR A 437 20.19 -7.57 -6.24
C TYR A 437 20.00 -7.05 -4.81
N ALA A 438 19.29 -5.92 -4.66
CA ALA A 438 19.06 -5.24 -3.40
C ALA A 438 17.97 -5.91 -2.54
N GLY A 439 16.94 -6.49 -3.17
CA GLY A 439 15.77 -7.04 -2.48
C GLY A 439 14.84 -5.95 -1.91
N ALA A 440 13.67 -6.35 -1.42
CA ALA A 440 12.55 -5.42 -1.14
C ALA A 440 12.76 -4.40 0.01
N LYS A 441 13.85 -4.48 0.77
CA LYS A 441 14.15 -3.59 1.93
C LYS A 441 15.32 -2.63 1.66
N LYS A 442 15.92 -2.68 0.48
CA LYS A 442 17.13 -1.93 0.13
C LYS A 442 16.89 -1.15 -1.16
N ASP A 443 17.36 0.09 -1.19
CA ASP A 443 17.30 0.95 -2.37
C ASP A 443 18.32 0.52 -3.42
N ALA A 444 19.49 0.05 -2.97
CA ALA A 444 20.53 -0.48 -3.84
C ALA A 444 21.46 -1.44 -3.08
N ALA A 445 22.15 -2.29 -3.82
CA ALA A 445 23.26 -3.06 -3.29
C ALA A 445 24.38 -3.13 -4.32
N PHE A 446 25.62 -2.89 -3.93
CA PHE A 446 26.77 -2.91 -4.85
C PHE A 446 27.83 -3.89 -4.40
N GLU A 447 28.54 -4.49 -5.34
CA GLU A 447 29.88 -5.01 -5.07
C GLU A 447 30.87 -3.84 -5.08
N VAL A 448 31.67 -3.72 -4.03
CA VAL A 448 32.61 -2.62 -3.85
C VAL A 448 34.00 -3.12 -3.51
N THR A 449 35.02 -2.43 -4.02
CA THR A 449 36.44 -2.74 -3.76
C THR A 449 37.10 -1.54 -3.08
N ASP A 450 37.86 -1.76 -2.00
CA ASP A 450 38.65 -0.70 -1.36
C ASP A 450 40.04 -0.52 -2.01
N ALA A 451 40.80 0.49 -1.55
CA ALA A 451 42.15 0.78 -2.05
C ALA A 451 43.15 -0.37 -1.85
N SER A 452 42.91 -1.26 -0.88
CA SER A 452 43.75 -2.44 -0.63
C SER A 452 43.43 -3.63 -1.56
N GLY A 453 42.33 -3.54 -2.32
CA GLY A 453 41.81 -4.60 -3.17
C GLY A 453 40.85 -5.57 -2.46
N GLU A 454 40.35 -5.24 -1.27
CA GLU A 454 39.35 -6.03 -0.56
C GLU A 454 37.96 -5.76 -1.14
N THR A 455 37.26 -6.81 -1.59
CA THR A 455 35.91 -6.72 -2.17
C THR A 455 34.85 -7.21 -1.19
N VAL A 456 33.80 -6.41 -1.00
CA VAL A 456 32.63 -6.74 -0.16
C VAL A 456 31.35 -6.22 -0.80
N ARG A 457 30.21 -6.74 -0.35
CA ARG A 457 28.90 -6.17 -0.70
C ARG A 457 28.61 -4.93 0.15
N LEU A 458 28.08 -3.87 -0.45
CA LEU A 458 27.56 -2.68 0.21
C LEU A 458 26.05 -2.60 0.02
N ASP A 459 25.31 -2.51 1.13
CA ASP A 459 23.84 -2.44 1.16
C ASP A 459 23.35 -1.04 1.53
N PHE A 460 22.52 -0.43 0.68
CA PHE A 460 21.79 0.81 0.97
C PHE A 460 20.35 0.51 1.38
N TRP A 461 19.99 0.75 2.64
CA TRP A 461 18.65 0.46 3.15
C TRP A 461 17.64 1.56 2.87
N SER A 462 16.44 1.18 2.41
CA SER A 462 15.36 2.12 2.06
C SER A 462 14.91 3.01 3.21
N LYS A 463 14.90 2.46 4.42
CA LYS A 463 14.56 3.21 5.65
C LYS A 463 15.50 4.38 5.97
N HIS A 464 16.66 4.47 5.31
CA HIS A 464 17.62 5.55 5.54
C HIS A 464 17.39 6.76 4.63
N GLY A 465 16.65 6.60 3.52
CA GLY A 465 16.32 7.70 2.59
C GLY A 465 17.57 8.39 2.03
N LEU A 466 18.57 7.61 1.59
CA LEU A 466 19.85 8.12 1.11
C LEU A 466 19.85 8.21 -0.42
N ASP A 467 20.52 9.23 -0.96
CA ASP A 467 20.84 9.26 -2.39
C ASP A 467 21.79 8.11 -2.73
N ILE A 468 21.51 7.43 -3.85
CA ILE A 468 22.29 6.29 -4.32
C ILE A 468 23.38 6.77 -5.28
N PRO A 469 24.63 6.31 -5.13
CA PRO A 469 25.68 6.63 -6.09
C PRO A 469 25.33 6.18 -7.52
N GLU A 470 25.43 7.11 -8.48
CA GLU A 470 24.93 6.91 -9.85
C GLU A 470 25.90 6.19 -10.81
N SER A 471 27.17 6.01 -10.44
CA SER A 471 28.20 5.52 -11.37
C SER A 471 29.03 4.37 -10.80
N THR A 472 28.91 3.20 -11.40
CA THR A 472 29.89 2.11 -11.24
C THR A 472 31.22 2.49 -11.93
N GLY A 473 32.31 1.79 -11.58
CA GLY A 473 33.67 2.08 -12.03
C GLY A 473 34.31 3.35 -11.43
N THR A 474 33.66 3.98 -10.47
CA THR A 474 34.01 5.29 -9.90
C THR A 474 34.41 5.17 -8.43
N TRP A 475 35.40 5.96 -7.99
CA TRP A 475 35.80 6.04 -6.58
C TRP A 475 34.93 7.04 -5.79
N TYR A 476 34.49 6.59 -4.62
CA TYR A 476 33.73 7.37 -3.65
C TYR A 476 34.41 7.34 -2.29
N VAL A 477 34.37 8.46 -1.59
CA VAL A 477 34.71 8.52 -0.17
C VAL A 477 33.42 8.49 0.63
N MET A 478 33.27 7.49 1.49
CA MET A 478 32.08 7.27 2.31
C MET A 478 32.37 7.37 3.82
N LYS A 479 31.37 7.80 4.58
CA LYS A 479 31.39 7.92 6.05
C LYS A 479 30.19 7.25 6.68
N GLU A 480 30.29 6.95 7.97
CA GLU A 480 29.21 6.42 8.81
C GLU A 480 28.66 5.08 8.27
N LEU A 481 29.54 4.25 7.72
CA LEU A 481 29.23 2.88 7.30
C LEU A 481 29.36 1.90 8.47
N ARG A 482 28.61 0.79 8.40
CA ARG A 482 28.74 -0.32 9.34
C ARG A 482 29.25 -1.56 8.62
N LEU A 483 30.35 -2.13 9.09
CA LEU A 483 30.78 -3.46 8.68
C LEU A 483 29.97 -4.49 9.48
N GLN A 484 29.06 -5.24 8.86
CA GLN A 484 28.42 -6.37 9.53
C GLN A 484 29.23 -7.63 9.27
N GLN A 485 29.38 -8.45 10.31
CA GLN A 485 30.09 -9.72 10.24
C GLN A 485 29.34 -10.78 11.03
N TRP A 486 29.12 -11.93 10.40
CA TRP A 486 28.45 -13.08 10.99
C TRP A 486 29.08 -14.38 10.52
N GLU A 487 28.85 -15.45 11.28
CA GLU A 487 29.24 -16.81 10.88
C GLU A 487 28.02 -17.53 10.32
N LYS A 488 28.19 -18.15 9.15
CA LYS A 488 27.18 -19.03 8.54
C LYS A 488 27.90 -20.23 7.95
N ASP A 489 27.47 -21.43 8.32
CA ASP A 489 28.03 -22.70 7.82
C ASP A 489 29.55 -22.85 8.04
N GLY A 490 30.09 -22.23 9.10
CA GLY A 490 31.52 -22.22 9.41
C GLY A 490 32.35 -21.21 8.62
N GLU A 491 31.71 -20.40 7.76
CA GLU A 491 32.34 -19.34 6.99
C GLU A 491 32.02 -17.97 7.60
N THR A 492 33.04 -17.11 7.69
CA THR A 492 32.88 -15.72 8.11
C THR A 492 32.41 -14.87 6.94
N ASN A 493 31.18 -14.38 7.02
CA ASN A 493 30.57 -13.50 6.03
C ASN A 493 30.66 -12.05 6.47
N ARG A 494 30.90 -11.13 5.53
CA ARG A 494 31.06 -9.69 5.79
C ARG A 494 30.37 -8.85 4.71
N ASN A 495 29.67 -7.80 5.11
CA ASN A 495 29.14 -6.77 4.21
C ASN A 495 29.28 -5.37 4.85
N LEU A 496 29.26 -4.34 4.01
CA LEU A 496 29.04 -2.96 4.43
C LEU A 496 27.55 -2.66 4.36
N SER A 497 27.08 -1.89 5.34
CA SER A 497 25.70 -1.45 5.42
C SER A 497 25.68 0.05 5.63
N SER A 498 24.84 0.74 4.86
CA SER A 498 24.52 2.14 5.11
C SER A 498 23.84 2.31 6.47
N SER A 499 23.89 3.54 6.98
CA SER A 499 23.14 4.03 8.13
C SER A 499 22.39 5.30 7.73
N ARG A 500 21.47 5.77 8.56
CA ARG A 500 20.75 7.04 8.34
C ARG A 500 21.70 8.25 8.15
N ASP A 501 22.91 8.16 8.71
CA ASP A 501 23.90 9.24 8.67
C ASP A 501 24.98 9.01 7.60
N THR A 502 24.83 8.00 6.74
CA THR A 502 25.80 7.72 5.69
C THR A 502 25.91 8.87 4.72
N GLN A 503 27.14 9.33 4.49
CA GLN A 503 27.46 10.39 3.55
C GLN A 503 28.50 9.89 2.57
N TRP A 504 28.41 10.32 1.32
CA TRP A 504 29.38 9.99 0.30
C TRP A 504 29.67 11.17 -0.61
N ARG A 505 30.86 11.16 -1.23
CA ARG A 505 31.24 12.08 -2.30
C ARG A 505 32.10 11.37 -3.33
N GLN A 506 31.94 11.73 -4.60
CA GLN A 506 32.76 11.22 -5.69
C GLN A 506 34.16 11.84 -5.66
N ILE A 507 35.21 11.05 -5.88
CA ILE A 507 36.60 11.53 -5.95
C ILE A 507 37.30 11.29 -7.30
N GLY A 508 36.73 10.47 -8.19
CA GLY A 508 37.12 10.40 -9.60
C GLY A 508 37.14 9.00 -10.21
N ASN A 509 37.40 8.94 -11.52
CA ASN A 509 37.54 7.70 -12.29
C ASN A 509 39.02 7.46 -12.60
N ASP A 510 39.41 6.19 -12.65
CA ASP A 510 40.78 5.69 -12.78
C ASP A 510 41.46 5.98 -14.14
N ASP A 511 41.03 7.01 -14.87
CA ASP A 511 41.57 7.34 -16.20
C ASP A 511 42.78 8.30 -16.14
N SER A 512 43.40 8.40 -14.97
CA SER A 512 44.68 9.09 -14.78
C SER A 512 45.81 8.15 -14.38
N THR A 513 45.85 6.96 -15.00
CA THR A 513 47.17 6.35 -15.24
C THR A 513 47.92 7.25 -16.21
N GLY A 514 48.72 8.14 -15.64
CA GLY A 514 49.68 8.94 -16.36
C GLY A 514 50.43 8.05 -17.36
N SER A 515 50.31 8.44 -18.63
CA SER A 515 51.12 7.96 -19.73
C SER A 515 52.59 7.92 -19.31
N ARG A 516 53.06 6.73 -18.89
CA ARG A 516 54.46 6.37 -19.03
C ARG A 516 54.60 5.92 -20.48
N ASN A 517 54.93 6.89 -21.33
CA ASN A 517 55.41 6.63 -22.68
C ASN A 517 56.48 5.54 -22.66
N SER A 518 56.20 4.42 -23.31
CA SER A 518 57.21 3.64 -24.01
C SER A 518 56.66 3.32 -25.39
N GLU A 519 57.11 4.13 -26.36
CA GLU A 519 57.17 3.78 -27.77
C GLU A 519 57.86 2.40 -27.90
N ASP A 520 57.24 1.43 -28.58
CA ASP A 520 57.79 0.87 -29.82
C ASP A 520 56.96 -0.30 -30.38
N ASP A 521 57.00 -0.37 -31.70
CA ASP A 521 56.86 -1.53 -32.59
C ASP A 521 55.49 -2.16 -32.92
N GLN A 522 54.97 -1.64 -34.04
CA GLN A 522 54.82 -2.34 -35.33
C GLN A 522 54.00 -3.64 -35.47
N ALA A 523 53.20 -3.55 -36.55
CA ALA A 523 52.82 -4.57 -37.52
C ALA A 523 51.59 -5.42 -37.16
N LYS A 524 50.67 -5.80 -38.06
CA LYS A 524 50.39 -5.65 -39.49
C LYS A 524 49.44 -6.83 -39.80
N ALA A 525 48.62 -6.69 -40.85
CA ALA A 525 47.94 -7.75 -41.62
C ALA A 525 46.55 -8.16 -41.06
N THR A 526 45.44 -7.75 -41.69
CA THR A 526 44.78 -8.37 -42.87
C THR A 526 44.36 -9.82 -42.62
N GLY A 527 43.13 -10.28 -42.82
CA GLY A 527 41.93 -9.71 -43.42
C GLY A 527 40.96 -10.84 -43.81
N THR A 528 39.85 -10.43 -44.42
CA THR A 528 39.04 -11.17 -45.40
C THR A 528 37.98 -12.18 -44.92
N ALA A 529 36.78 -11.87 -45.44
CA ALA A 529 35.51 -12.55 -45.49
C ALA A 529 35.49 -14.01 -46.00
N SER A 530 34.42 -14.75 -45.68
CA SER A 530 33.40 -15.16 -46.66
C SER A 530 32.27 -16.01 -46.06
N GLN A 531 31.08 -15.81 -46.65
CA GLN A 531 29.83 -16.57 -46.52
C GLN A 531 29.96 -18.04 -46.94
N SER A 532 29.02 -18.89 -46.50
CA SER A 532 28.39 -19.90 -47.36
C SER A 532 27.02 -20.32 -46.82
N GLU A 533 26.06 -20.41 -47.73
CA GLU A 533 24.69 -20.92 -47.60
C GLU A 533 24.61 -22.46 -47.77
N SER A 534 23.36 -22.96 -47.67
CA SER A 534 22.78 -24.17 -48.32
C SER A 534 22.66 -25.40 -47.41
N ALA A 535 21.61 -26.24 -47.41
CA ALA A 535 20.21 -26.25 -47.86
C ALA A 535 19.58 -27.58 -47.37
N THR A 536 18.27 -27.55 -47.05
CA THR A 536 17.19 -28.56 -47.24
C THR A 536 17.45 -30.08 -47.20
N GLU A 537 16.65 -30.82 -46.40
CA GLU A 537 15.95 -32.03 -46.86
C GLU A 537 14.73 -32.41 -45.97
N THR A 538 13.70 -32.96 -46.62
CA THR A 538 12.34 -33.28 -46.16
C THR A 538 12.19 -34.80 -45.95
N GLN A 539 11.40 -35.27 -44.97
CA GLN A 539 10.72 -36.59 -45.10
C GLN A 539 9.46 -36.74 -44.25
N GLU A 540 8.47 -37.41 -44.85
CA GLU A 540 7.06 -37.57 -44.44
C GLU A 540 6.78 -38.69 -43.42
N ALA A 541 5.72 -38.46 -42.64
CA ALA A 541 4.64 -39.31 -42.10
C ALA A 541 4.76 -40.85 -41.95
N SER A 542 4.33 -41.35 -40.79
CA SER A 542 3.19 -42.30 -40.68
C SER A 542 2.66 -42.46 -39.24
N ASP A 543 1.33 -42.57 -39.14
CA ASP A 543 0.48 -42.88 -37.98
C ASP A 543 0.81 -44.23 -37.30
N GLU A 544 0.71 -44.30 -35.97
CA GLU A 544 -0.25 -45.21 -35.30
C GLU A 544 -0.46 -44.88 -33.81
N SER A 545 -1.73 -44.71 -33.48
CA SER A 545 -2.46 -44.71 -32.20
C SER A 545 -1.79 -45.19 -30.89
N GLY A 546 -2.09 -44.46 -29.82
CA GLY A 546 -2.76 -45.05 -28.65
C GLY A 546 -1.99 -45.12 -27.33
N GLY A 547 -2.37 -44.23 -26.39
CA GLY A 547 -2.40 -44.54 -24.96
C GLY A 547 -1.25 -44.05 -24.09
N MET A 548 -1.39 -42.86 -23.51
CA MET A 548 -0.83 -42.54 -22.19
C MET A 548 -1.49 -41.27 -21.61
N LEU A 549 -2.80 -41.37 -21.30
CA LEU A 549 -3.47 -40.50 -20.34
C LEU A 549 -4.00 -41.42 -19.25
N GLY A 550 -3.33 -41.44 -18.10
CA GLY A 550 -3.61 -42.41 -17.04
C GLY A 550 -2.62 -42.34 -15.88
N SER A 551 -2.43 -41.15 -15.31
CA SER A 551 -1.97 -40.96 -13.93
C SER A 551 -2.34 -39.53 -13.53
N ILE A 552 -2.71 -39.32 -12.27
CA ILE A 552 -3.31 -38.10 -11.70
C ILE A 552 -4.85 -38.02 -11.80
N VAL A 553 -5.54 -39.14 -11.59
CA VAL A 553 -6.87 -39.16 -10.94
C VAL A 553 -6.93 -40.42 -10.07
N SER A 554 -6.42 -40.34 -8.84
CA SER A 554 -6.59 -41.37 -7.81
C SER A 554 -6.15 -40.80 -6.46
N GLU A 555 -7.00 -40.00 -5.81
CA GLU A 555 -7.14 -39.89 -4.34
C GLU A 555 -8.16 -38.79 -4.01
N PHE A 556 -9.43 -39.16 -4.12
CA PHE A 556 -10.56 -38.52 -3.47
C PHE A 556 -11.58 -39.64 -3.23
N ASP A 557 -11.50 -40.27 -2.08
CA ASP A 557 -12.60 -40.87 -1.30
C ASP A 557 -12.02 -41.49 -0.02
N ASP A 558 -12.85 -41.47 1.04
CA ASP A 558 -12.61 -41.79 2.48
C ASP A 558 -12.17 -40.56 3.31
N ASP A 559 -12.91 -40.04 4.29
CA ASP A 559 -14.01 -40.60 5.08
C ASP A 559 -14.96 -39.52 5.63
N LEU A 560 -16.24 -39.87 5.62
CA LEU A 560 -17.36 -39.24 6.34
C LEU A 560 -17.54 -39.99 7.68
N VAL A 561 -17.33 -39.32 8.83
CA VAL A 561 -18.16 -39.42 10.05
C VAL A 561 -18.11 -38.10 10.81
#